data_AF-A0A4Q0ZHH4-F1
#
_entry.id   AF-A0A4Q0ZHH4-F1
#
_cell.length_a   1.000
_cell.length_b   1.000
_cell.length_c   1.000
_cell.angle_alpha   90.00
_cell.angle_beta   90.00
_cell.angle_gamma   90.00
#
_symmetry.space_group_name_H-M   'P 1'
#
loop_
_entity.id
_entity.type
_entity.pdbx_description
1 polymer ?
#
loop_
_entity_poly.entity_id
_entity_poly.type
_entity_poly.pdbx_seq_one_letter_code
_entity_poly.pdbx_strand_id
1 'polypeptide(L)'
;MIKIIFILFFNIVLFSREPITPIPLEIEFDKDKANLGKELFFDPILSKDNTISCHSCHLLEQGGDDNLQFSFGVGGKVGNMNAPTVFNSTFNFVQFWDGRAKNLQEQAQGPITSEVEMAHTFEEIIKILNNTEYKEKFKKIYKDGVTKDNITDSLAQFQKTLITPNSPFDRYLRGDKNAISKEQRQGYELFKNQGCIACHHGVNVGGNLYAKFGLISELQSDSKGRYEVTKNELDKYYFKVPTLRNIELTSPYLHDGRIEELEDVVKFMAHYQLGKSLSEEEVKKIVLFLKSLTGDLKYYE
;
A
#
# COMPACT_ATOMS: atom_id res chain seq x y z
N MET A 1 56.93 11.87 -38.60
CA MET A 1 55.82 12.40 -37.77
C MET A 1 55.20 11.26 -36.99
N ILE A 2 55.40 11.23 -35.67
CA ILE A 2 54.84 10.21 -34.78
C ILE A 2 53.41 10.62 -34.45
N LYS A 3 52.42 9.83 -34.88
CA LYS A 3 51.01 10.03 -34.49
C LYS A 3 50.78 9.33 -33.16
N ILE A 4 50.67 10.11 -32.08
CA ILE A 4 50.24 9.63 -30.77
C ILE A 4 48.72 9.51 -30.79
N ILE A 5 48.21 8.29 -30.66
CA ILE A 5 46.78 8.00 -30.51
C ILE A 5 46.46 8.08 -29.03
N PHE A 6 45.71 9.12 -28.64
CA PHE A 6 45.15 9.25 -27.30
C PHE A 6 43.91 8.36 -27.20
N ILE A 7 44.01 7.24 -26.49
CA ILE A 7 42.86 6.40 -26.16
C ILE A 7 42.25 6.98 -24.87
N LEU A 8 41.13 7.70 -25.01
CA LEU A 8 40.31 8.10 -23.86
C LEU A 8 39.67 6.86 -23.24
N PHE A 9 40.14 6.44 -22.06
CA PHE A 9 39.42 5.50 -21.22
C PHE A 9 38.21 6.20 -20.59
N PHE A 10 37.04 6.06 -21.22
CA PHE A 10 35.76 6.39 -20.58
C PHE A 10 35.50 5.34 -19.48
N ASN A 11 35.79 5.70 -18.23
CA ASN A 11 35.35 4.92 -17.08
C ASN A 11 33.84 5.12 -16.93
N ILE A 12 33.06 4.26 -17.57
CA ILE A 12 31.61 4.17 -17.32
C ILE A 12 31.47 3.51 -15.95
N VAL A 13 31.28 4.32 -14.91
CA VAL A 13 30.84 3.83 -13.61
C VAL A 13 29.39 3.41 -13.77
N LEU A 14 29.17 2.10 -13.97
CA LEU A 14 27.86 1.48 -13.84
C LEU A 14 27.44 1.63 -12.38
N PHE A 15 26.72 2.70 -12.04
CA PHE A 15 26.00 2.77 -10.78
C PHE A 15 24.94 1.66 -10.82
N SER A 16 25.19 0.56 -10.11
CA SER A 16 24.14 -0.41 -9.79
C SER A 16 23.05 0.35 -9.08
N ARG A 17 21.92 0.57 -9.75
CA ARG A 17 20.76 1.25 -9.17
C ARG A 17 20.22 0.34 -8.07
N GLU A 18 20.16 0.82 -6.83
CA GLU A 18 19.57 0.07 -5.72
C GLU A 18 18.13 -0.37 -6.11
N PRO A 19 17.74 -1.65 -5.87
CA PRO A 19 16.41 -2.13 -6.23
C PRO A 19 15.28 -1.44 -5.48
N ILE A 20 15.56 -0.86 -4.31
CA ILE A 20 14.63 -0.03 -3.54
C ILE A 20 15.07 1.42 -3.66
N THR A 21 14.09 2.29 -3.86
CA THR A 21 14.28 3.74 -3.89
C THR A 21 13.53 4.37 -2.70
N PRO A 22 14.04 5.47 -2.13
CA PRO A 22 13.36 6.11 -1.01
C PRO A 22 12.01 6.68 -1.42
N ILE A 23 11.04 6.70 -0.49
CA ILE A 23 9.79 7.45 -0.63
C ILE A 23 10.17 8.93 -0.86
N PRO A 24 9.57 9.65 -1.81
CA PRO A 24 9.86 11.07 -1.99
C PRO A 24 9.49 11.86 -0.73
N LEU A 25 10.20 12.95 -0.44
CA LEU A 25 9.90 13.79 0.72
C LEU A 25 8.62 14.61 0.54
N GLU A 26 8.24 14.85 -0.71
CA GLU A 26 7.07 15.63 -1.12
C GLU A 26 6.38 14.92 -2.29
N ILE A 27 5.09 15.15 -2.44
CA ILE A 27 4.28 14.65 -3.54
C ILE A 27 3.35 15.75 -4.02
N GLU A 28 3.05 15.76 -5.31
CA GLU A 28 2.11 16.72 -5.90
C GLU A 28 0.66 16.28 -5.65
N PHE A 29 -0.13 17.21 -5.11
CA PHE A 29 -1.57 17.06 -4.92
C PHE A 29 -2.24 18.43 -4.92
N ASP A 30 -3.56 18.44 -5.11
CA ASP A 30 -4.37 19.64 -5.00
C ASP A 30 -4.78 19.85 -3.53
N LYS A 31 -4.34 20.96 -2.93
CA LYS A 31 -4.51 21.25 -1.51
C LYS A 31 -5.99 21.38 -1.10
N ASP A 32 -6.80 22.08 -1.90
CA ASP A 32 -8.20 22.34 -1.56
C ASP A 32 -9.02 21.05 -1.66
N LYS A 33 -8.75 20.25 -2.69
CA LYS A 33 -9.35 18.92 -2.85
C LYS A 33 -8.92 17.96 -1.75
N ALA A 34 -7.65 17.97 -1.35
CA ALA A 34 -7.15 17.13 -0.27
C ALA A 34 -7.77 17.50 1.08
N ASN A 35 -7.96 18.79 1.37
CA ASN A 35 -8.66 19.24 2.58
C ASN A 35 -10.11 18.71 2.61
N LEU A 36 -10.85 18.83 1.51
CA LEU A 36 -12.21 18.30 1.40
C LEU A 36 -12.22 16.75 1.51
N GLY A 37 -11.26 16.09 0.88
CA GLY A 37 -11.09 14.64 0.96
C GLY A 37 -10.78 14.15 2.36
N LYS A 38 -9.97 14.91 3.12
CA LYS A 38 -9.66 14.63 4.52
C LYS A 38 -10.94 14.65 5.34
N GLU A 39 -11.77 15.68 5.22
CA GLU A 39 -13.05 15.73 5.93
C GLU A 39 -13.90 14.48 5.64
N LEU A 40 -14.09 14.14 4.36
CA LEU A 40 -14.87 12.97 3.94
C LEU A 40 -14.27 11.62 4.34
N PHE A 41 -12.95 11.52 4.48
CA PHE A 41 -12.27 10.29 4.89
C PHE A 41 -12.60 9.91 6.34
N PHE A 42 -12.77 10.91 7.20
CA PHE A 42 -13.12 10.73 8.62
C PHE A 42 -14.62 10.76 8.88
N ASP A 43 -15.40 11.36 7.97
CA ASP A 43 -16.85 11.54 8.14
C ASP A 43 -17.63 10.25 7.80
N PRO A 44 -18.42 9.69 8.73
CA PRO A 44 -19.20 8.50 8.44
C PRO A 44 -20.42 8.75 7.54
N ILE A 45 -20.66 10.00 7.11
CA ILE A 45 -21.75 10.38 6.18
C ILE A 45 -21.78 9.56 4.87
N LEU A 46 -20.66 8.94 4.52
CA LEU A 46 -20.55 8.10 3.33
C LEU A 46 -21.06 6.66 3.56
N SER A 47 -21.33 6.23 4.81
CA SER A 47 -21.99 4.95 5.10
C SER A 47 -23.49 5.12 5.28
N LYS A 48 -24.22 4.07 4.92
CA LYS A 48 -25.69 4.08 4.91
C LYS A 48 -26.33 4.34 6.29
N ASP A 49 -25.65 3.99 7.37
CA ASP A 49 -26.12 4.16 8.75
C ASP A 49 -25.33 5.21 9.54
N ASN A 50 -24.43 5.95 8.89
CA ASN A 50 -23.52 6.93 9.51
C ASN A 50 -22.65 6.35 10.65
N THR A 51 -22.26 5.07 10.57
CA THR A 51 -21.39 4.43 11.57
C THR A 51 -19.97 4.14 11.10
N ILE A 52 -19.72 4.11 9.79
CA ILE A 52 -18.43 3.72 9.19
C ILE A 52 -17.89 4.85 8.33
N SER A 53 -16.64 5.24 8.56
CA SER A 53 -15.86 6.09 7.65
C SER A 53 -14.68 5.31 7.06
N CYS A 54 -13.92 5.92 6.15
CA CYS A 54 -12.69 5.28 5.66
C CYS A 54 -11.71 5.05 6.82
N HIS A 55 -11.63 6.00 7.75
CA HIS A 55 -10.79 5.90 8.95
C HIS A 55 -11.17 4.72 9.86
N SER A 56 -12.44 4.29 9.89
CA SER A 56 -12.86 3.14 10.69
C SER A 56 -12.13 1.84 10.35
N CYS A 57 -11.74 1.65 9.09
CA CYS A 57 -10.99 0.46 8.61
C CYS A 57 -9.52 0.79 8.28
N HIS A 58 -9.15 2.06 8.27
CA HIS A 58 -7.83 2.55 7.92
C HIS A 58 -7.37 3.55 8.98
N LEU A 59 -7.07 3.01 10.16
CA LEU A 59 -6.68 3.75 11.36
C LEU A 59 -5.32 4.36 11.12
N LEU A 60 -5.37 5.63 10.74
CA LEU A 60 -4.19 6.41 10.37
C LEU A 60 -3.12 6.31 11.47
N GLU A 61 -3.51 6.50 12.73
CA GLU A 61 -2.69 6.46 13.94
C GLU A 61 -2.05 5.10 14.23
N GLN A 62 -2.49 4.03 13.56
CA GLN A 62 -2.08 2.65 13.80
C GLN A 62 -1.57 1.97 12.52
N GLY A 63 -0.92 2.71 11.62
CA GLY A 63 -0.30 2.12 10.43
C GLY A 63 -1.22 2.08 9.20
N GLY A 64 -2.43 2.64 9.28
CA GLY A 64 -3.32 2.89 8.15
C GLY A 64 -4.15 1.69 7.69
N ASP A 65 -4.12 0.57 8.40
CA ASP A 65 -5.13 -0.49 8.37
C ASP A 65 -5.94 -0.50 9.68
N ASP A 66 -6.72 -1.55 9.96
CA ASP A 66 -7.50 -1.68 11.20
C ASP A 66 -6.90 -2.68 12.21
N ASN A 67 -5.75 -3.28 11.92
CA ASN A 67 -5.13 -4.35 12.69
C ASN A 67 -6.07 -5.55 12.98
N LEU A 68 -7.03 -5.81 12.10
CA LEU A 68 -7.95 -6.94 12.20
C LEU A 68 -7.69 -7.96 11.10
N GLN A 69 -8.08 -9.22 11.35
CA GLN A 69 -8.10 -10.21 10.28
C GLN A 69 -9.04 -9.76 9.14
N PHE A 70 -10.25 -9.34 9.49
CA PHE A 70 -11.27 -8.81 8.56
C PHE A 70 -11.97 -7.60 9.18
N SER A 71 -12.17 -6.57 8.35
CA SER A 71 -12.84 -5.33 8.77
C SER A 71 -14.33 -5.53 9.05
N PHE A 72 -14.86 -4.71 9.95
CA PHE A 72 -16.28 -4.60 10.22
C PHE A 72 -16.90 -3.45 9.42
N GLY A 73 -18.03 -3.72 8.76
CA GLY A 73 -18.84 -2.71 8.08
C GLY A 73 -20.18 -2.44 8.79
N VAL A 74 -21.09 -1.81 8.06
CA VAL A 74 -22.41 -1.42 8.57
C VAL A 74 -23.17 -2.60 9.15
N GLY A 75 -23.89 -2.35 10.26
CA GLY A 75 -24.64 -3.39 10.98
C GLY A 75 -23.78 -4.55 11.53
N GLY A 76 -22.46 -4.37 11.68
CA GLY A 76 -21.55 -5.39 12.20
C GLY A 76 -21.24 -6.52 11.22
N LYS A 77 -21.49 -6.31 9.92
CA LYS A 77 -21.07 -7.25 8.88
C LYS A 77 -19.55 -7.36 8.85
N VAL A 78 -19.04 -8.54 8.53
CA VAL A 78 -17.59 -8.81 8.47
C VAL A 78 -17.20 -9.02 7.01
N GLY A 79 -16.10 -8.39 6.60
CA GLY A 79 -15.47 -8.61 5.31
C GLY A 79 -14.86 -10.01 5.17
N ASN A 80 -14.14 -10.23 4.07
CA ASN A 80 -13.47 -11.49 3.77
C ASN A 80 -12.00 -11.31 3.36
N MET A 81 -11.47 -10.09 3.49
CA MET A 81 -10.07 -9.77 3.23
C MET A 81 -9.58 -8.82 4.31
N ASN A 82 -8.31 -8.94 4.67
CA ASN A 82 -7.62 -7.98 5.52
C ASN A 82 -7.51 -6.64 4.77
N ALA A 83 -7.83 -5.54 5.45
CA ALA A 83 -7.72 -4.21 4.88
C ALA A 83 -6.25 -3.82 4.73
N PRO A 84 -5.74 -3.55 3.52
CA PRO A 84 -4.37 -3.10 3.38
C PRO A 84 -4.23 -1.64 3.84
N THR A 85 -3.03 -1.24 4.27
CA THR A 85 -2.77 0.16 4.64
C THR A 85 -3.04 1.15 3.50
N VAL A 86 -3.61 2.31 3.85
CA VAL A 86 -3.73 3.46 2.93
C VAL A 86 -2.43 4.22 2.75
N PHE A 87 -1.45 4.07 3.64
CA PHE A 87 -0.18 4.75 3.51
C PHE A 87 0.60 4.26 2.29
N ASN A 88 1.22 5.20 1.57
CA ASN A 88 1.98 4.95 0.35
C ASN A 88 1.18 4.28 -0.78
N SER A 89 -0.15 4.14 -0.63
CA SER A 89 -1.03 3.50 -1.62
C SER A 89 -1.02 4.21 -2.97
N THR A 90 -0.68 5.51 -2.98
CA THR A 90 -0.44 6.31 -4.19
C THR A 90 0.64 5.74 -5.10
N PHE A 91 1.61 5.01 -4.56
CA PHE A 91 2.67 4.37 -5.33
C PHE A 91 2.32 2.97 -5.84
N ASN A 92 1.14 2.44 -5.50
CA ASN A 92 0.71 1.18 -6.07
C ASN A 92 0.33 1.37 -7.54
N PHE A 93 0.73 0.43 -8.40
CA PHE A 93 0.33 0.45 -9.81
C PHE A 93 -1.18 0.21 -10.04
N VAL A 94 -1.84 -0.39 -9.05
CA VAL A 94 -3.28 -0.71 -8.96
C VAL A 94 -3.69 -0.86 -7.49
N GLN A 95 -4.97 -0.78 -7.18
CA GLN A 95 -5.51 -0.86 -5.82
C GLN A 95 -6.32 -2.14 -5.58
N PHE A 96 -6.56 -2.46 -4.31
CA PHE A 96 -7.05 -3.77 -3.81
C PHE A 96 -6.06 -4.93 -4.02
N TRP A 97 -6.29 -6.02 -3.29
CA TRP A 97 -5.49 -7.24 -3.38
C TRP A 97 -5.50 -7.90 -4.76
N ASP A 98 -6.64 -7.86 -5.46
CA ASP A 98 -6.80 -8.40 -6.82
C ASP A 98 -6.43 -7.36 -7.92
N GLY A 99 -6.15 -6.12 -7.54
CA GLY A 99 -5.85 -5.05 -8.49
C GLY A 99 -7.04 -4.62 -9.36
N ARG A 100 -8.29 -4.81 -8.89
CA ARG A 100 -9.50 -4.49 -9.67
C ARG A 100 -9.72 -3.01 -9.93
N ALA A 101 -9.08 -2.13 -9.15
CA ALA A 101 -9.18 -0.68 -9.32
C ALA A 101 -7.86 -0.10 -9.83
N LYS A 102 -7.91 0.67 -10.92
CA LYS A 102 -6.69 1.20 -11.56
C LYS A 102 -5.92 2.24 -10.74
N ASN A 103 -6.60 2.96 -9.85
CA ASN A 103 -6.03 4.05 -9.04
C ASN A 103 -6.90 4.34 -7.80
N LEU A 104 -6.47 5.28 -6.96
CA LEU A 104 -7.15 5.65 -5.71
C LEU A 104 -8.58 6.18 -5.92
N GLN A 105 -8.81 6.96 -6.98
CA GLN A 105 -10.14 7.49 -7.29
C GLN A 105 -11.12 6.37 -7.68
N GLU A 106 -10.66 5.39 -8.44
CA GLU A 106 -11.47 4.21 -8.78
C GLU A 106 -11.70 3.32 -7.55
N GLN A 107 -10.68 3.16 -6.70
CA GLN A 107 -10.76 2.37 -5.46
C GLN A 107 -11.82 2.91 -4.51
N ALA A 108 -11.90 4.22 -4.31
CA ALA A 108 -12.81 4.86 -3.36
C ALA A 108 -14.30 4.57 -3.63
N GLN A 109 -14.65 4.12 -4.85
CA GLN A 109 -16.01 3.72 -5.20
C GLN A 109 -16.42 2.39 -4.55
N GLY A 110 -15.47 1.48 -4.38
CA GLY A 110 -15.70 0.12 -3.89
C GLY A 110 -16.30 0.12 -2.49
N PRO A 111 -15.62 0.68 -1.47
CA PRO A 111 -16.08 0.64 -0.09
C PRO A 111 -17.45 1.29 0.11
N ILE A 112 -17.66 2.44 -0.55
CA ILE A 112 -18.91 3.20 -0.51
C ILE A 112 -20.10 2.33 -0.94
N THR A 113 -19.92 1.48 -1.96
CA THR A 113 -21.00 0.68 -2.55
C THR A 113 -21.03 -0.77 -2.09
N SER A 114 -20.00 -1.22 -1.36
CA SER A 114 -19.89 -2.59 -0.83
C SER A 114 -20.89 -2.81 0.31
N GLU A 115 -21.76 -3.81 0.17
CA GLU A 115 -22.81 -4.12 1.16
C GLU A 115 -22.29 -4.60 2.51
N VAL A 116 -21.03 -5.03 2.57
CA VAL A 116 -20.35 -5.50 3.78
C VAL A 116 -19.40 -4.45 4.37
N GLU A 117 -19.28 -3.28 3.71
CA GLU A 117 -18.49 -2.14 4.19
C GLU A 117 -19.42 -0.96 4.48
N MET A 118 -19.63 -0.01 3.55
CA MET A 118 -20.40 1.22 3.80
C MET A 118 -21.85 1.14 3.27
N ALA A 119 -22.15 0.19 2.39
CA ALA A 119 -23.47 -0.20 1.90
C ALA A 119 -24.37 0.91 1.33
N HIS A 120 -23.78 1.93 0.70
CA HIS A 120 -24.51 3.07 0.17
C HIS A 120 -24.56 3.08 -1.37
N THR A 121 -25.22 4.08 -1.94
CA THR A 121 -25.25 4.36 -3.39
C THR A 121 -24.83 5.80 -3.63
N PHE A 122 -24.15 6.06 -4.74
CA PHE A 122 -23.76 7.42 -5.08
C PHE A 122 -24.98 8.34 -5.31
N GLU A 123 -26.11 7.81 -5.80
CA GLU A 123 -27.32 8.61 -5.96
C GLU A 123 -27.81 9.19 -4.63
N GLU A 124 -27.82 8.37 -3.57
CA GLU A 124 -28.25 8.80 -2.25
C GLU A 124 -27.21 9.70 -1.57
N ILE A 125 -25.91 9.36 -1.65
CA ILE A 125 -24.83 10.19 -1.10
C ILE A 125 -24.86 11.59 -1.71
N ILE A 126 -25.03 11.70 -3.03
CA ILE A 126 -25.10 12.99 -3.70
C ILE A 126 -26.29 13.81 -3.17
N LYS A 127 -27.45 13.19 -2.92
CA LYS A 127 -28.60 13.88 -2.30
C LYS A 127 -28.29 14.33 -0.87
N ILE A 128 -27.65 13.48 -0.07
CA ILE A 128 -27.29 13.77 1.33
C ILE A 128 -26.30 14.94 1.39
N LEU A 129 -25.18 14.86 0.67
CA LEU A 129 -24.13 15.89 0.66
C LEU A 129 -24.63 17.24 0.11
N ASN A 130 -25.63 17.22 -0.79
CA ASN A 130 -26.28 18.46 -1.26
C ASN A 130 -27.14 19.15 -0.20
N ASN A 131 -27.46 18.48 0.90
CA ASN A 131 -28.24 19.02 2.02
C ASN A 131 -27.39 19.36 3.25
N THR A 132 -26.07 19.28 3.14
CA THR A 132 -25.12 19.66 4.20
C THR A 132 -24.19 20.78 3.74
N GLU A 133 -23.24 21.17 4.60
CA GLU A 133 -22.22 22.16 4.25
C GLU A 133 -21.32 21.72 3.08
N TYR A 134 -21.23 20.41 2.80
CA TYR A 134 -20.45 19.88 1.69
C TYR A 134 -20.86 20.46 0.35
N LYS A 135 -22.15 20.77 0.13
CA LYS A 135 -22.61 21.40 -1.12
C LYS A 135 -21.80 22.63 -1.50
N GLU A 136 -21.58 23.54 -0.54
CA GLU A 136 -20.86 24.78 -0.78
C GLU A 136 -19.35 24.55 -0.79
N LYS A 137 -18.82 23.59 -0.01
CA LYS A 137 -17.40 23.17 -0.09
C LYS A 137 -17.06 22.61 -1.49
N PHE A 138 -17.90 21.73 -2.03
CA PHE A 138 -17.74 21.18 -3.38
C PHE A 138 -17.84 22.25 -4.45
N LYS A 139 -18.83 23.16 -4.41
CA LYS A 139 -18.97 24.23 -5.41
C LYS A 139 -17.78 25.20 -5.46
N LYS A 140 -17.07 25.40 -4.34
CA LYS A 140 -15.86 26.23 -4.30
C LYS A 140 -14.70 25.62 -5.08
N ILE A 141 -14.64 24.30 -5.17
CA ILE A 141 -13.50 23.55 -5.72
C ILE A 141 -13.82 22.98 -7.12
N TYR A 142 -15.05 22.51 -7.31
CA TYR A 142 -15.52 21.82 -8.50
C TYR A 142 -16.70 22.55 -9.14
N LYS A 143 -16.62 22.81 -10.45
CA LYS A 143 -17.67 23.50 -11.21
C LYS A 143 -19.01 22.78 -11.15
N ASP A 144 -18.99 21.45 -11.19
CA ASP A 144 -20.19 20.61 -11.20
C ASP A 144 -20.69 20.25 -9.78
N GLY A 145 -20.06 20.79 -8.73
CA GLY A 145 -20.45 20.58 -7.35
C GLY A 145 -20.30 19.12 -6.90
N VAL A 146 -21.31 18.59 -6.19
CA VAL A 146 -21.27 17.23 -5.65
C VAL A 146 -21.59 16.22 -6.75
N THR A 147 -20.57 15.47 -7.19
CA THR A 147 -20.71 14.36 -8.13
C THR A 147 -19.92 13.15 -7.61
N LYS A 148 -20.22 11.95 -8.11
CA LYS A 148 -19.43 10.74 -7.84
C LYS A 148 -17.94 10.95 -8.11
N ASP A 149 -17.62 11.56 -9.25
CA ASP A 149 -16.24 11.78 -9.67
C ASP A 149 -15.53 12.78 -8.74
N ASN A 150 -16.21 13.86 -8.32
CA ASN A 150 -15.63 14.86 -7.43
C ASN A 150 -15.44 14.32 -6.01
N ILE A 151 -16.38 13.52 -5.49
CA ILE A 151 -16.25 12.86 -4.17
C ILE A 151 -15.01 11.94 -4.16
N THR A 152 -14.89 11.11 -5.18
CA THR A 152 -13.78 10.15 -5.26
C THR A 152 -12.45 10.82 -5.61
N ASP A 153 -12.44 11.91 -6.38
CA ASP A 153 -11.24 12.71 -6.64
C ASP A 153 -10.75 13.37 -5.35
N SER A 154 -11.62 14.01 -4.56
CA SER A 154 -11.20 14.64 -3.29
C SER A 154 -10.59 13.61 -2.33
N LEU A 155 -11.23 12.45 -2.18
CA LEU A 155 -10.70 11.33 -1.37
C LEU A 155 -9.35 10.84 -1.90
N ALA A 156 -9.18 10.75 -3.22
CA ALA A 156 -7.92 10.36 -3.82
C ALA A 156 -6.81 11.40 -3.61
N GLN A 157 -7.13 12.71 -3.69
CA GLN A 157 -6.16 13.77 -3.41
C GLN A 157 -5.69 13.74 -1.95
N PHE A 158 -6.58 13.48 -0.99
CA PHE A 158 -6.18 13.28 0.39
C PHE A 158 -5.29 12.05 0.55
N GLN A 159 -5.65 10.91 -0.03
CA GLN A 159 -4.83 9.70 0.07
C GLN A 159 -3.44 9.84 -0.57
N LYS A 160 -3.25 10.73 -1.56
CA LYS A 160 -1.91 11.05 -2.07
C LYS A 160 -1.01 11.66 -1.01
N THR A 161 -1.57 12.42 -0.05
CA THR A 161 -0.77 13.05 1.01
C THR A 161 -0.30 12.03 2.05
N LEU A 162 -0.89 10.83 2.08
CA LEU A 162 -0.59 9.77 3.05
C LEU A 162 0.68 9.01 2.65
N ILE A 163 1.79 9.71 2.49
CA ILE A 163 3.12 9.11 2.29
C ILE A 163 3.89 9.10 3.60
N THR A 164 4.75 8.09 3.80
CA THR A 164 5.55 7.95 5.03
C THR A 164 7.05 8.04 4.68
N PRO A 165 7.59 9.24 4.42
CA PRO A 165 9.00 9.40 4.12
C PRO A 165 9.88 9.15 5.35
N ASN A 166 11.19 9.32 5.20
CA ASN A 166 12.17 9.31 6.28
C ASN A 166 12.25 8.02 7.11
N SER A 167 11.82 6.87 6.60
CA SER A 167 12.14 5.60 7.26
C SER A 167 13.66 5.48 7.47
N PRO A 168 14.13 4.76 8.52
CA PRO A 168 15.56 4.51 8.71
C PRO A 168 16.25 4.04 7.42
N PHE A 169 15.62 3.11 6.68
CA PHE A 169 16.14 2.64 5.40
C PHE A 169 16.16 3.72 4.31
N ASP A 170 15.15 4.59 4.24
CA ASP A 170 15.14 5.69 3.28
C ASP A 170 16.23 6.71 3.57
N ARG A 171 16.48 7.03 4.84
CA ARG A 171 17.62 7.90 5.22
C ARG A 171 18.95 7.27 4.84
N TYR A 172 19.09 5.95 5.03
CA TYR A 172 20.25 5.19 4.56
C TYR A 172 20.44 5.28 3.05
N LEU A 173 19.38 5.09 2.26
CA LEU A 173 19.42 5.23 0.80
C LEU A 173 19.75 6.67 0.34
N ARG A 174 19.40 7.68 1.15
CA ARG A 174 19.78 9.09 0.92
C ARG A 174 21.18 9.45 1.42
N GLY A 175 21.95 8.48 1.93
CA GLY A 175 23.36 8.66 2.27
C GLY A 175 23.69 8.70 3.76
N ASP A 176 22.70 8.67 4.66
CA ASP A 176 22.95 8.54 6.10
C ASP A 176 23.30 7.08 6.45
N LYS A 177 24.59 6.75 6.34
CA LYS A 177 25.12 5.40 6.59
C LYS A 177 24.84 4.87 8.00
N ASN A 178 24.53 5.75 8.95
CA ASN A 178 24.25 5.39 10.35
C ASN A 178 22.74 5.28 10.64
N ALA A 179 21.87 5.55 9.67
CA ALA A 179 20.42 5.47 9.86
C ALA A 179 19.93 4.05 10.15
N ILE A 180 20.68 3.02 9.75
CA ILE A 180 20.38 1.62 10.02
C ILE A 180 21.58 0.90 10.64
N SER A 181 21.30 -0.11 11.45
CA SER A 181 22.32 -0.94 12.11
C SER A 181 23.04 -1.87 11.13
N LYS A 182 24.11 -2.52 11.61
CA LYS A 182 24.82 -3.55 10.83
C LYS A 182 23.92 -4.75 10.53
N GLU A 183 23.12 -5.16 11.49
CA GLU A 183 22.18 -6.28 11.40
C GLU A 183 21.06 -5.97 10.40
N GLN A 184 20.55 -4.73 10.38
CA GLN A 184 19.58 -4.28 9.37
C GLN A 184 20.17 -4.29 7.96
N ARG A 185 21.43 -3.86 7.79
CA ARG A 185 22.14 -4.00 6.49
C ARG A 185 22.29 -5.46 6.08
N GLN A 186 22.67 -6.34 6.99
CA GLN A 186 22.75 -7.78 6.72
C GLN A 186 21.37 -8.36 6.38
N GLY A 187 20.32 -7.91 7.04
CA GLY A 187 18.92 -8.24 6.73
C GLY A 187 18.52 -7.83 5.32
N TYR A 188 18.92 -6.64 4.88
CA TYR A 188 18.68 -6.19 3.51
C TYR A 188 19.43 -7.04 2.47
N GLU A 189 20.70 -7.37 2.73
CA GLU A 189 21.46 -8.27 1.85
C GLU A 189 20.85 -9.67 1.80
N LEU A 190 20.39 -10.20 2.93
CA LEU A 190 19.64 -11.46 2.96
C LEU A 190 18.34 -11.33 2.17
N PHE A 191 17.56 -10.28 2.35
CA PHE A 191 16.33 -10.04 1.61
C PHE A 191 16.55 -10.04 0.08
N LYS A 192 17.64 -9.43 -0.39
CA LYS A 192 18.06 -9.48 -1.79
C LYS A 192 18.48 -10.88 -2.23
N ASN A 193 19.45 -11.47 -1.53
CA ASN A 193 20.06 -12.75 -1.91
C ASN A 193 19.10 -13.93 -1.77
N GLN A 194 18.11 -13.82 -0.89
CA GLN A 194 17.06 -14.82 -0.77
C GLN A 194 16.05 -14.74 -1.91
N GLY A 195 15.94 -13.61 -2.61
CA GLY A 195 15.09 -13.44 -3.78
C GLY A 195 13.80 -12.67 -3.51
N CYS A 196 13.57 -12.20 -2.27
CA CYS A 196 12.38 -11.40 -1.92
C CYS A 196 12.29 -10.12 -2.78
N ILE A 197 13.44 -9.55 -3.13
CA ILE A 197 13.57 -8.36 -3.98
C ILE A 197 13.04 -8.54 -5.40
N ALA A 198 12.84 -9.79 -5.88
CA ALA A 198 12.27 -10.03 -7.20
C ALA A 198 10.81 -9.59 -7.30
N CYS A 199 10.07 -9.61 -6.17
CA CYS A 199 8.68 -9.17 -6.08
C CYS A 199 8.55 -7.84 -5.32
N HIS A 200 9.32 -7.68 -4.25
CA HIS A 200 9.20 -6.56 -3.32
C HIS A 200 10.32 -5.54 -3.55
N HIS A 201 10.17 -4.70 -4.57
CA HIS A 201 11.15 -3.69 -4.96
C HIS A 201 10.50 -2.34 -5.33
N GLY A 202 11.29 -1.39 -5.80
CA GLY A 202 10.83 -0.04 -6.14
C GLY A 202 10.59 0.83 -4.92
N VAL A 203 9.82 1.90 -5.09
CA VAL A 203 9.60 2.93 -4.07
C VAL A 203 8.80 2.42 -2.87
N ASN A 204 7.84 1.53 -3.12
CA ASN A 204 6.95 0.97 -2.11
C ASN A 204 7.38 -0.44 -1.65
N VAL A 205 8.53 -0.95 -2.09
CA VAL A 205 9.02 -2.30 -1.73
C VAL A 205 7.94 -3.37 -1.98
N GLY A 206 7.32 -3.31 -3.15
CA GLY A 206 6.04 -3.96 -3.46
C GLY A 206 5.08 -2.99 -4.13
N GLY A 207 3.82 -3.41 -4.28
CA GLY A 207 2.78 -2.60 -4.92
C GLY A 207 3.04 -2.32 -6.40
N ASN A 208 3.85 -3.15 -7.08
CA ASN A 208 4.39 -2.86 -8.41
C ASN A 208 4.15 -3.98 -9.44
N LEU A 209 3.68 -5.15 -9.01
CA LEU A 209 3.34 -6.27 -9.89
C LEU A 209 2.32 -7.21 -9.24
N TYR A 210 1.82 -8.15 -10.03
CA TYR A 210 1.06 -9.29 -9.54
C TYR A 210 1.96 -10.53 -9.42
N ALA A 211 1.82 -11.27 -8.32
CA ALA A 211 2.52 -12.53 -8.12
C ALA A 211 1.55 -13.63 -7.68
N LYS A 212 1.87 -14.87 -8.04
CA LYS A 212 1.10 -16.03 -7.59
C LYS A 212 1.35 -16.25 -6.10
N PHE A 213 0.28 -16.46 -5.35
CA PHE A 213 0.35 -16.86 -3.95
C PHE A 213 0.57 -18.37 -3.86
N GLY A 214 1.74 -18.80 -3.37
CA GLY A 214 2.21 -20.17 -3.50
C GLY A 214 2.82 -20.47 -4.88
N LEU A 215 3.86 -19.72 -5.26
CA LEU A 215 4.55 -19.90 -6.55
C LEU A 215 5.27 -21.25 -6.64
N ILE A 216 5.91 -21.68 -5.55
CA ILE A 216 6.73 -22.91 -5.50
C ILE A 216 5.96 -24.06 -4.88
N SER A 217 5.31 -23.81 -3.74
CA SER A 217 4.49 -24.80 -3.05
C SER A 217 3.02 -24.41 -3.17
N GLU A 218 2.16 -25.39 -3.43
CA GLU A 218 0.71 -25.17 -3.48
C GLU A 218 0.20 -24.70 -2.12
N LEU A 219 -0.68 -23.70 -2.16
CA LEU A 219 -1.19 -23.04 -0.98
C LEU A 219 -2.68 -22.82 -1.14
N GLN A 220 -3.45 -23.21 -0.12
CA GLN A 220 -4.88 -23.01 -0.10
C GLN A 220 -5.21 -21.56 0.25
N SER A 221 -6.07 -20.95 -0.55
CA SER A 221 -6.62 -19.61 -0.36
C SER A 221 -8.07 -19.64 -0.83
N ASP A 222 -8.96 -19.08 0.00
CA ASP A 222 -10.39 -18.99 -0.31
C ASP A 222 -10.64 -18.00 -1.45
N SER A 223 -9.89 -16.89 -1.47
CA SER A 223 -9.90 -15.95 -2.60
C SER A 223 -9.09 -16.51 -3.76
N LYS A 224 -9.65 -16.44 -4.97
CA LYS A 224 -8.94 -16.77 -6.20
C LYS A 224 -8.15 -15.58 -6.75
N GLY A 225 -8.12 -14.46 -6.03
CA GLY A 225 -7.40 -13.25 -6.39
C GLY A 225 -7.86 -12.68 -7.72
N ARG A 226 -6.92 -12.35 -8.60
CA ARG A 226 -7.18 -11.76 -9.92
C ARG A 226 -8.20 -12.51 -10.77
N TYR A 227 -8.27 -13.83 -10.66
CA TYR A 227 -9.29 -14.63 -11.35
C TYR A 227 -10.71 -14.12 -11.09
N GLU A 228 -10.99 -13.60 -9.90
CA GLU A 228 -12.32 -13.08 -9.55
C GLU A 228 -12.71 -11.88 -10.42
N VAL A 229 -11.72 -11.15 -10.92
CA VAL A 229 -11.86 -10.01 -11.83
C VAL A 229 -11.82 -10.43 -13.29
N THR A 230 -10.82 -11.21 -13.69
CA THR A 230 -10.52 -11.49 -15.11
C THR A 230 -11.22 -12.72 -15.67
N LYS A 231 -11.62 -13.65 -14.78
CA LYS A 231 -12.12 -15.00 -15.11
C LYS A 231 -11.13 -15.85 -15.94
N ASN A 232 -9.87 -15.44 -16.04
CA ASN A 232 -8.83 -16.19 -16.73
C ASN A 232 -8.15 -17.15 -15.75
N GLU A 233 -8.20 -18.47 -16.02
CA GLU A 233 -7.61 -19.49 -15.14
C GLU A 233 -6.11 -19.27 -14.86
N LEU A 234 -5.37 -18.60 -15.76
CA LEU A 234 -3.96 -18.26 -15.54
C LEU A 234 -3.74 -17.19 -14.45
N ASP A 235 -4.77 -16.42 -14.10
CA ASP A 235 -4.74 -15.41 -13.05
C ASP A 235 -5.15 -15.96 -11.67
N LYS A 236 -5.42 -17.27 -11.57
CA LYS A 236 -5.87 -17.88 -10.33
C LYS A 236 -4.79 -17.83 -9.25
N TYR A 237 -5.16 -17.28 -8.09
CA TYR A 237 -4.28 -17.01 -6.95
C TYR A 237 -3.17 -16.00 -7.23
N TYR A 238 -3.29 -15.20 -8.29
CA TYR A 238 -2.45 -14.02 -8.44
C TYR A 238 -3.03 -12.87 -7.63
N PHE A 239 -2.17 -12.17 -6.89
CA PHE A 239 -2.51 -11.00 -6.11
C PHE A 239 -1.49 -9.90 -6.37
N LYS A 240 -1.90 -8.64 -6.17
CA LYS A 240 -0.96 -7.52 -6.09
C LYS A 240 -0.01 -7.80 -4.94
N VAL A 241 1.29 -7.75 -5.21
CA VAL A 241 2.31 -7.84 -4.16
C VAL A 241 2.12 -6.65 -3.22
N PRO A 242 1.90 -6.86 -1.90
CA PRO A 242 1.68 -5.76 -0.97
C PRO A 242 2.97 -4.96 -0.78
N THR A 243 2.82 -3.69 -0.37
CA THR A 243 3.95 -2.89 0.12
C THR A 243 4.51 -3.52 1.39
N LEU A 244 5.84 -3.42 1.58
CA LEU A 244 6.48 -3.73 2.86
C LEU A 244 6.82 -2.48 3.66
N ARG A 245 6.47 -1.29 3.17
CA ARG A 245 6.57 -0.05 3.96
C ARG A 245 5.60 -0.13 5.14
N ASN A 246 6.07 0.26 6.32
CA ASN A 246 5.31 0.24 7.57
C ASN A 246 4.77 -1.15 7.97
N ILE A 247 5.32 -2.24 7.42
CA ILE A 247 4.81 -3.60 7.66
C ILE A 247 4.82 -3.99 9.14
N GLU A 248 5.69 -3.42 9.97
CA GLU A 248 5.69 -3.73 11.41
C GLU A 248 4.44 -3.21 12.15
N LEU A 249 3.62 -2.41 11.49
CA LEU A 249 2.43 -1.76 12.04
C LEU A 249 1.11 -2.30 11.50
N THR A 250 1.15 -3.30 10.61
CA THR A 250 -0.04 -3.75 9.85
C THR A 250 -0.24 -5.26 10.01
N SER A 251 -0.25 -5.71 11.26
CA SER A 251 -0.55 -7.10 11.61
C SER A 251 -2.06 -7.22 11.81
N PRO A 252 -2.71 -8.31 11.37
CA PRO A 252 -2.14 -9.53 10.81
C PRO A 252 -1.85 -9.44 9.30
N TYR A 253 -0.95 -10.29 8.83
CA TYR A 253 -0.42 -10.29 7.46
C TYR A 253 -1.19 -11.21 6.52
N LEU A 254 -0.96 -10.96 5.22
CA LEU A 254 -1.59 -11.63 4.07
C LEU A 254 -3.00 -11.13 3.82
N HIS A 255 -3.52 -11.46 2.64
CA HIS A 255 -4.84 -11.00 2.20
C HIS A 255 -6.00 -11.50 3.07
N ASP A 256 -5.76 -12.53 3.88
CA ASP A 256 -6.73 -13.15 4.77
C ASP A 256 -6.32 -13.07 6.25
N GLY A 257 -5.30 -12.27 6.57
CA GLY A 257 -4.88 -11.98 7.94
C GLY A 257 -4.54 -13.23 8.77
N ARG A 258 -4.08 -14.32 8.14
CA ARG A 258 -3.90 -15.60 8.84
C ARG A 258 -2.62 -15.70 9.68
N ILE A 259 -1.73 -14.71 9.62
CA ILE A 259 -0.44 -14.71 10.34
C ILE A 259 -0.29 -13.41 11.11
N GLU A 260 -0.10 -13.50 12.43
CA GLU A 260 0.06 -12.31 13.30
C GLU A 260 1.51 -11.84 13.41
N GLU A 261 2.46 -12.78 13.42
CA GLU A 261 3.88 -12.50 13.72
C GLU A 261 4.73 -12.27 12.46
N LEU A 262 5.58 -11.24 12.50
CA LEU A 262 6.36 -10.81 11.33
C LEU A 262 7.40 -11.87 10.93
N GLU A 263 7.99 -12.53 11.93
CA GLU A 263 8.89 -13.66 11.79
C GLU A 263 8.21 -14.82 11.04
N ASP A 264 6.95 -15.11 11.38
CA ASP A 264 6.21 -16.23 10.81
C ASP A 264 5.81 -15.96 9.37
N VAL A 265 5.41 -14.72 9.03
CA VAL A 265 5.10 -14.40 7.63
C VAL A 265 6.36 -14.38 6.76
N VAL A 266 7.53 -14.03 7.31
CA VAL A 266 8.82 -14.14 6.61
C VAL A 266 9.16 -15.61 6.32
N LYS A 267 9.03 -16.50 7.31
CA LYS A 267 9.24 -17.96 7.12
C LYS A 267 8.26 -18.53 6.10
N PHE A 268 6.99 -18.13 6.21
CA PHE A 268 5.93 -18.54 5.30
C PHE A 268 6.24 -18.14 3.86
N MET A 269 6.60 -16.87 3.61
CA MET A 269 6.94 -16.38 2.28
C MET A 269 8.18 -17.07 1.71
N ALA A 270 9.23 -17.26 2.53
CA ALA A 270 10.41 -17.97 2.09
C ALA A 270 10.10 -19.42 1.66
N HIS A 271 9.23 -20.11 2.38
CA HIS A 271 8.83 -21.47 2.05
C HIS A 271 7.97 -21.51 0.78
N TYR A 272 6.83 -20.82 0.77
CA TYR A 272 5.82 -20.98 -0.29
C TYR A 272 6.18 -20.27 -1.60
N GLN A 273 6.95 -19.18 -1.53
CA GLN A 273 7.31 -18.39 -2.72
C GLN A 273 8.68 -18.70 -3.27
N LEU A 274 9.61 -19.17 -2.43
CA LEU A 274 11.01 -19.35 -2.82
C LEU A 274 11.49 -20.80 -2.64
N GLY A 275 10.70 -21.68 -1.99
CA GLY A 275 11.11 -23.05 -1.69
C GLY A 275 12.26 -23.11 -0.68
N LYS A 276 12.41 -22.08 0.15
CA LYS A 276 13.55 -21.92 1.07
C LYS A 276 13.12 -22.14 2.51
N SER A 277 14.04 -22.69 3.29
CA SER A 277 13.99 -22.69 4.75
C SER A 277 15.05 -21.74 5.26
N LEU A 278 14.64 -20.73 6.03
CA LEU A 278 15.54 -19.75 6.61
C LEU A 278 15.86 -20.15 8.06
N SER A 279 17.11 -19.96 8.46
CA SER A 279 17.48 -20.07 9.87
C SER A 279 16.86 -18.95 10.70
N GLU A 280 16.69 -19.17 12.01
CA GLU A 280 16.13 -18.15 12.93
C GLU A 280 16.94 -16.84 12.90
N GLU A 281 18.26 -16.92 12.75
CA GLU A 281 19.13 -15.76 12.66
C GLU A 281 18.95 -14.98 11.34
N GLU A 282 18.69 -15.68 10.23
CA GLU A 282 18.35 -15.03 8.96
C GLU A 282 16.99 -14.35 9.03
N VAL A 283 15.98 -15.03 9.59
CA VAL A 283 14.63 -14.47 9.78
C VAL A 283 14.71 -13.20 10.63
N LYS A 284 15.39 -13.27 11.78
CA LYS A 284 15.58 -12.12 12.67
C LYS A 284 16.21 -10.93 11.95
N LYS A 285 17.24 -11.15 11.14
CA LYS A 285 17.90 -10.08 10.38
C LYS A 285 16.97 -9.48 9.33
N ILE A 286 16.24 -10.31 8.58
CA ILE A 286 15.25 -9.84 7.61
C ILE A 286 14.17 -9.03 8.31
N VAL A 287 13.64 -9.49 9.45
CA VAL A 287 12.66 -8.75 10.25
C VAL A 287 13.22 -7.40 10.70
N LEU A 288 14.46 -7.35 11.21
CA LEU A 288 15.10 -6.07 11.57
C LEU A 288 15.19 -5.11 10.37
N PHE A 289 15.46 -5.62 9.17
CA PHE A 289 15.40 -4.84 7.95
C PHE A 289 13.96 -4.36 7.64
N LEU A 290 12.96 -5.22 7.72
CA LEU A 290 11.56 -4.85 7.49
C LEU A 290 11.09 -3.73 8.44
N LYS A 291 11.48 -3.81 9.72
CA LYS A 291 11.24 -2.74 10.71
C LYS A 291 11.91 -1.40 10.36
N SER A 292 13.00 -1.43 9.58
CA SER A 292 13.65 -0.21 9.07
C SER A 292 12.87 0.49 7.94
N LEU A 293 11.79 -0.14 7.43
CA LEU A 293 10.93 0.39 6.38
C LEU A 293 9.78 1.25 6.89
N THR A 294 9.62 1.40 8.20
CA THR A 294 8.59 2.27 8.82
C THR A 294 9.01 3.73 8.75
N GLY A 295 8.21 4.54 8.07
CA GLY A 295 8.45 5.97 7.89
C GLY A 295 7.76 6.85 8.93
N ASP A 296 7.86 8.16 8.73
CA ASP A 296 7.15 9.14 9.55
C ASP A 296 5.63 9.03 9.28
N LEU A 297 4.85 8.65 10.29
CA LEU A 297 3.38 8.64 10.24
C LEU A 297 2.81 10.04 10.50
N LYS A 298 3.19 11.01 9.66
CA LYS A 298 2.65 12.37 9.75
C LYS A 298 1.48 12.50 8.79
N TYR A 299 0.32 12.82 9.32
CA TYR A 299 -0.82 13.21 8.49
C TYR A 299 -0.60 14.63 7.99
N TYR A 300 -1.08 14.87 6.79
CA TYR A 300 -1.25 16.21 6.28
C TYR A 300 -2.19 16.98 7.22
N GLU A 301 -1.64 17.97 7.94
CA GLU A 301 -2.37 18.86 8.87
C GLU A 301 -3.13 19.96 8.14
#